data_AF-A0A1V6ANE8-F1
#
_entry.id   AF-A0A1V6ANE8-F1
#
_cell.length_a   1.000
_cell.length_b   1.000
_cell.length_c   1.000
_cell.angle_alpha   90.00
_cell.angle_beta   90.00
_cell.angle_gamma   90.00
#
_symmetry.space_group_name_H-M   'P 1'
#
loop_
_entity.id
_entity.type
_entity.pdbx_description
1 polymer ?
#
loop_
_entity_poly.entity_id
_entity_poly.type
_entity_poly.pdbx_seq_one_letter_code
_entity_poly.pdbx_strand_id
1 'polypeptide(L)'
;MRTEIAYIADYLDKVVTDPIPRYILDKEIYNRHVTGYEKSKWYTQLLSEQMDNGSWGRFHTQNTKLKDKKIFVTTESALIRTRELTLPVNDPVITKVIKLMERYVNDEENWTDANEHHYGFQIAFKAIIVANISTFIPDHPLVIPKKEVCALNLRKAFKNGCLDEEVWEKENRLSNEILLKPYMVYILWLLQKNKYLDDETQLNFLNYIWYRKQGIYYRTNMPVSDVQRLESKYFSCWFTGLENLKDFSLFPEFMDKGIYRHLINEVNRLMREDITLPASTSVSNHYSESWRDKSSRDNDMILRILRILIMC
;
A
#
# COMPACT_ATOMS: atom_id res chain seq x y z
N MET A 1 5.57 9.15 -25.05
CA MET A 1 5.50 9.11 -23.58
C MET A 1 4.29 9.84 -23.04
N ARG A 2 4.21 11.19 -23.00
CA ARG A 2 2.94 11.89 -22.62
C ARG A 2 1.73 11.49 -23.47
N THR A 3 1.96 11.18 -24.75
CA THR A 3 0.95 10.69 -25.70
C THR A 3 0.45 9.27 -25.39
N GLU A 4 1.29 8.42 -24.80
CA GLU A 4 0.94 7.02 -24.50
C GLU A 4 0.09 6.93 -23.23
N ILE A 5 0.48 7.66 -22.19
CA ILE A 5 -0.34 7.81 -20.96
C ILE A 5 -1.72 8.40 -21.31
N ALA A 6 -1.76 9.47 -22.12
CA ALA A 6 -3.01 10.07 -22.55
C ALA A 6 -3.90 9.07 -23.31
N TYR A 7 -3.32 8.28 -24.23
CA TYR A 7 -4.05 7.23 -24.94
C TYR A 7 -4.66 6.18 -24.01
N ILE A 8 -3.91 5.73 -22.99
CA ILE A 8 -4.40 4.77 -22.00
C ILE A 8 -5.53 5.38 -21.16
N ALA A 9 -5.37 6.64 -20.72
CA ALA A 9 -6.39 7.36 -19.98
C ALA A 9 -7.68 7.52 -20.81
N ASP A 10 -7.57 7.95 -22.07
CA ASP A 10 -8.70 8.11 -23.00
C ASP A 10 -9.41 6.79 -23.33
N TYR A 11 -8.66 5.68 -23.34
CA TYR A 11 -9.26 4.35 -23.44
C TYR A 11 -10.12 4.06 -22.21
N LEU A 12 -9.55 4.18 -21.00
CA LEU A 12 -10.25 3.94 -19.74
C LEU A 12 -11.47 4.85 -19.59
N ASP A 13 -11.36 6.11 -20.00
CA ASP A 13 -12.45 7.09 -19.93
C ASP A 13 -13.70 6.65 -20.71
N LYS A 14 -13.51 5.89 -21.80
CA LYS A 14 -14.63 5.36 -22.61
C LYS A 14 -15.25 4.09 -22.05
N VAL A 15 -14.45 3.24 -21.39
CA VAL A 15 -14.86 1.87 -21.04
C VAL A 15 -15.21 1.69 -19.56
N VAL A 16 -14.68 2.51 -18.68
CA VAL A 16 -14.93 2.41 -17.23
C VAL A 16 -16.26 3.06 -16.88
N THR A 17 -17.20 2.31 -16.32
CA THR A 17 -18.50 2.87 -15.90
C THR A 17 -18.81 2.63 -14.42
N ASP A 18 -18.13 1.66 -13.80
CA ASP A 18 -18.32 1.33 -12.39
C ASP A 18 -17.87 2.46 -11.45
N PRO A 19 -18.50 2.60 -10.27
CA PRO A 19 -18.28 3.76 -9.40
C PRO A 19 -16.83 3.96 -8.95
N ILE A 20 -16.15 2.90 -8.51
CA ILE A 20 -14.77 3.01 -8.00
C ILE A 20 -13.76 3.31 -9.11
N PRO A 21 -13.64 2.53 -10.19
CA PRO A 21 -12.62 2.84 -11.17
C PRO A 21 -12.89 4.18 -11.87
N ARG A 22 -14.16 4.60 -12.01
CA ARG A 22 -14.51 5.95 -12.47
C ARG A 22 -14.02 7.03 -11.49
N TYR A 23 -14.33 6.86 -10.20
CA TYR A 23 -13.86 7.75 -9.14
C TYR A 23 -12.34 7.90 -9.12
N ILE A 24 -11.61 6.78 -9.21
CA ILE A 24 -10.14 6.78 -9.24
C ILE A 24 -9.62 7.50 -10.49
N LEU A 25 -10.17 7.21 -11.67
CA LEU A 25 -9.77 7.84 -12.93
C LEU A 25 -9.94 9.37 -12.86
N ASP A 26 -11.10 9.83 -12.43
CA ASP A 26 -11.38 11.26 -12.34
C ASP A 26 -10.52 11.94 -11.26
N LYS A 27 -10.35 11.31 -10.09
CA LYS A 27 -9.59 11.87 -8.97
C LYS A 27 -8.09 11.91 -9.22
N GLU A 28 -7.50 10.77 -9.56
CA GLU A 28 -6.04 10.61 -9.59
C GLU A 28 -5.44 10.93 -10.96
N ILE A 29 -6.17 10.67 -12.05
CA ILE A 29 -5.64 10.86 -13.41
C ILE A 29 -6.04 12.22 -13.98
N TYR A 30 -7.32 12.59 -13.85
CA TYR A 30 -7.83 13.87 -14.37
C TYR A 30 -7.86 15.02 -13.33
N ASN A 31 -7.55 14.74 -12.07
CA ASN A 31 -7.57 15.72 -10.97
C ASN A 31 -8.90 16.51 -10.88
N ARG A 32 -10.02 15.81 -11.05
CA ARG A 32 -11.39 16.36 -10.95
C ARG A 32 -11.93 16.13 -9.54
N HIS A 33 -12.72 17.08 -9.03
CA HIS A 33 -13.49 16.85 -7.82
C HIS A 33 -14.64 15.89 -8.12
N VAL A 34 -14.61 14.69 -7.52
CA VAL A 34 -15.59 13.64 -7.81
C VAL A 34 -16.16 12.99 -6.55
N THR A 35 -17.42 12.56 -6.69
CA THR A 35 -18.23 11.83 -5.70
C THR A 35 -18.79 10.59 -6.38
N GLY A 36 -19.42 9.68 -5.64
CA GLY A 36 -20.13 8.52 -6.20
C GLY A 36 -19.48 7.17 -5.90
N TYR A 37 -18.26 7.16 -5.35
CA TYR A 37 -17.64 5.93 -4.83
C TYR A 37 -18.50 5.28 -3.75
N GLU A 38 -19.33 6.06 -3.05
CA GLU A 38 -20.26 5.62 -2.01
C GLU A 38 -21.33 4.66 -2.55
N LYS A 39 -21.61 4.70 -3.87
CA LYS A 39 -22.56 3.80 -4.54
C LYS A 39 -21.99 2.41 -4.79
N SER A 40 -20.68 2.23 -4.60
CA SER A 40 -20.01 0.95 -4.86
C SER A 40 -20.40 -0.10 -3.82
N LYS A 41 -20.51 -1.36 -4.25
CA LYS A 41 -20.62 -2.48 -3.32
C LYS A 41 -19.38 -2.59 -2.41
N TRP A 42 -18.21 -2.18 -2.91
CA TRP A 42 -16.96 -2.28 -2.15
C TRP A 42 -16.93 -1.29 -0.98
N TYR A 43 -17.45 -0.08 -1.19
CA TYR A 43 -17.65 0.89 -0.12
C TYR A 43 -18.70 0.40 0.88
N THR A 44 -19.82 -0.12 0.35
CA THR A 44 -20.91 -0.67 1.18
C THR A 44 -20.42 -1.78 2.11
N GLN A 45 -19.56 -2.67 1.62
CA GLN A 45 -18.96 -3.75 2.43
C GLN A 45 -18.09 -3.22 3.57
N LEU A 46 -17.24 -2.23 3.29
CA LEU A 46 -16.42 -1.57 4.31
C LEU A 46 -17.30 -0.97 5.39
N LEU A 47 -18.32 -0.20 4.99
CA LEU A 47 -19.25 0.45 5.90
C LEU A 47 -20.03 -0.57 6.74
N SER A 48 -20.56 -1.63 6.12
CA SER A 48 -21.43 -2.60 6.80
C SER A 48 -20.71 -3.49 7.82
N GLU A 49 -19.42 -3.77 7.60
CA GLU A 49 -18.64 -4.61 8.52
C GLU A 49 -17.88 -3.81 9.59
N GLN A 50 -17.87 -2.46 9.51
CA GLN A 50 -17.18 -1.63 10.49
C GLN A 50 -17.95 -1.59 11.82
N MET A 51 -17.28 -1.94 12.90
CA MET A 51 -17.83 -1.97 14.25
C MET A 51 -17.95 -0.57 14.86
N ASP A 52 -18.70 -0.45 15.96
CA ASP A 52 -18.93 0.83 16.66
C ASP A 52 -17.65 1.51 17.13
N ASN A 53 -16.62 0.76 17.52
CA ASN A 53 -15.33 1.33 17.92
C ASN A 53 -14.44 1.75 16.72
N GLY A 54 -14.85 1.43 15.49
CA GLY A 54 -14.12 1.75 14.25
C GLY A 54 -13.31 0.60 13.63
N SER A 55 -13.24 -0.56 14.29
CA SER A 55 -12.51 -1.73 13.83
C SER A 55 -13.33 -2.63 12.88
N TRP A 56 -12.69 -3.62 12.25
CA TRP A 56 -13.37 -4.75 11.58
C TRP A 56 -13.18 -6.07 12.33
N GLY A 57 -12.62 -6.02 13.54
CA GLY A 57 -12.16 -7.15 14.33
C GLY A 57 -10.76 -6.89 14.88
N ARG A 58 -9.96 -7.95 15.03
CA ARG A 58 -8.54 -7.82 15.39
C ARG A 58 -7.81 -6.90 14.43
N PHE A 59 -6.79 -6.19 14.92
CA PHE A 59 -6.10 -5.22 14.10
C PHE A 59 -5.23 -5.90 13.05
N HIS A 60 -4.31 -6.77 13.45
CA HIS A 60 -3.29 -7.35 12.57
C HIS A 60 -3.39 -8.87 12.43
N THR A 61 -3.71 -9.59 13.52
CA THR A 61 -3.76 -11.05 13.54
C THR A 61 -5.13 -11.58 13.14
N GLN A 62 -5.16 -12.50 12.19
CA GLN A 62 -6.40 -13.18 11.83
C GLN A 62 -6.92 -14.02 13.00
N ASN A 63 -8.19 -13.89 13.33
CA ASN A 63 -8.87 -14.78 14.26
C ASN A 63 -9.43 -16.01 13.53
N THR A 64 -8.63 -17.08 13.42
CA THR A 64 -9.01 -18.33 12.73
C THR A 64 -10.15 -19.11 13.41
N LYS A 65 -10.56 -18.71 14.61
CA LYS A 65 -11.67 -19.34 15.36
C LYS A 65 -13.04 -18.73 15.01
N LEU A 66 -13.08 -17.62 14.29
CA LEU A 66 -14.35 -17.04 13.84
C LEU A 66 -15.03 -17.99 12.84
N LYS A 67 -16.26 -18.38 13.15
CA LYS A 67 -17.08 -19.25 12.28
C LYS A 67 -17.72 -18.45 11.14
N ASP A 68 -17.97 -17.17 11.37
CA ASP A 68 -18.58 -16.28 10.38
C ASP A 68 -17.53 -15.84 9.36
N LYS A 69 -17.86 -16.01 8.08
CA LYS A 69 -17.02 -15.54 6.97
C LYS A 69 -17.17 -14.03 6.87
N LYS A 70 -16.27 -13.29 7.50
CA LYS A 70 -16.09 -11.85 7.25
C LYS A 70 -15.35 -11.61 5.95
N ILE A 71 -15.70 -10.54 5.24
CA ILE A 71 -14.95 -10.08 4.07
C ILE A 71 -13.60 -9.55 4.52
N PHE A 72 -13.59 -8.74 5.59
CA PHE A 72 -12.37 -8.21 6.17
C PHE A 72 -11.96 -9.04 7.39
N VAL A 73 -10.88 -9.81 7.24
CA VAL A 73 -10.38 -10.71 8.29
C VAL A 73 -9.71 -9.95 9.44
N THR A 74 -9.23 -8.74 9.18
CA THR A 74 -8.58 -7.84 10.15
C THR A 74 -8.87 -6.37 9.81
N THR A 75 -8.74 -5.49 10.80
CA THR A 75 -8.83 -4.03 10.58
C THR A 75 -7.77 -3.55 9.59
N GLU A 76 -6.56 -4.10 9.63
CA GLU A 76 -5.51 -3.78 8.65
C GLU A 76 -5.91 -4.17 7.21
N SER A 77 -6.57 -5.33 7.02
CA SER A 77 -7.05 -5.72 5.69
C SER A 77 -8.10 -4.73 5.15
N ALA A 78 -8.98 -4.22 6.02
CA ALA A 78 -9.92 -3.16 5.66
C ALA A 78 -9.19 -1.84 5.33
N LEU A 79 -8.16 -1.46 6.10
CA LEU A 79 -7.34 -0.28 5.80
C LEU A 79 -6.57 -0.40 4.47
N ILE A 80 -6.04 -1.58 4.16
CA ILE A 80 -5.46 -1.84 2.83
C ILE A 80 -6.53 -1.59 1.76
N ARG A 81 -7.73 -2.12 1.97
CA ARG A 81 -8.82 -1.95 1.01
C ARG A 81 -9.24 -0.49 0.85
N THR A 82 -9.39 0.28 1.92
CA THR A 82 -9.74 1.71 1.83
C THR A 82 -8.70 2.50 1.02
N ARG A 83 -7.41 2.13 1.11
CA ARG A 83 -6.33 2.75 0.29
C ARG A 83 -6.40 2.36 -1.17
N GLU A 84 -6.66 1.09 -1.46
CA GLU A 84 -6.84 0.61 -2.84
C GLU A 84 -7.99 1.37 -3.53
N LEU A 85 -9.10 1.56 -2.82
CA LEU A 85 -10.29 2.32 -3.26
C LEU A 85 -10.11 3.84 -3.23
N THR A 86 -8.98 4.33 -2.72
CA THR A 86 -8.58 5.74 -2.71
C THR A 86 -9.56 6.64 -1.96
N LEU A 87 -10.25 6.09 -0.95
CA LEU A 87 -11.26 6.84 -0.19
C LEU A 87 -10.66 8.13 0.41
N PRO A 88 -11.43 9.22 0.47
CA PRO A 88 -10.91 10.48 0.96
C PRO A 88 -10.66 10.40 2.47
N VAL A 89 -9.63 11.09 2.96
CA VAL A 89 -9.18 10.98 4.36
C VAL A 89 -10.24 11.41 5.39
N ASN A 90 -11.15 12.29 4.99
CA ASN A 90 -12.29 12.75 5.77
C ASN A 90 -13.54 11.86 5.62
N ASP A 91 -13.45 10.75 4.90
CA ASP A 91 -14.54 9.77 4.83
C ASP A 91 -14.85 9.24 6.24
N PRO A 92 -16.13 9.05 6.60
CA PRO A 92 -16.52 8.54 7.92
C PRO A 92 -15.86 7.21 8.29
N VAL A 93 -15.68 6.30 7.33
CA VAL A 93 -15.05 4.98 7.53
C VAL A 93 -13.60 5.15 7.96
N ILE A 94 -12.85 6.03 7.29
CA ILE A 94 -11.44 6.33 7.61
C ILE A 94 -11.34 7.11 8.92
N THR A 95 -12.14 8.16 9.10
CA THR A 95 -12.08 9.01 10.29
C THR A 95 -12.30 8.19 11.57
N LYS A 96 -13.23 7.23 11.53
CA LYS A 96 -13.56 6.38 12.68
C LYS A 96 -12.41 5.45 13.07
N VAL A 97 -11.75 4.81 12.10
CA VAL A 97 -10.62 3.90 12.37
C VAL A 97 -9.33 4.66 12.72
N ILE A 98 -9.12 5.86 12.18
CA ILE A 98 -8.00 6.73 12.59
C ILE A 98 -8.10 7.07 14.07
N LYS A 99 -9.29 7.47 14.55
CA LYS A 99 -9.53 7.72 15.98
C LYS A 99 -9.28 6.48 16.85
N LEU A 100 -9.64 5.29 16.37
CA LEU A 100 -9.32 4.04 17.07
C LEU A 100 -7.80 3.83 17.17
N MET A 101 -7.08 4.03 16.07
CA MET A 101 -5.63 3.91 16.01
C MET A 101 -4.91 4.92 16.91
N GLU A 102 -5.43 6.15 17.04
CA GLU A 102 -4.93 7.14 18.01
C GLU A 102 -5.08 6.64 19.45
N ARG A 103 -6.27 6.16 19.83
CA ARG A 103 -6.51 5.61 21.18
C ARG A 103 -5.60 4.44 21.50
N TYR A 104 -5.36 3.57 20.52
CA TYR A 104 -4.41 2.46 20.64
C TYR A 104 -2.97 2.92 20.89
N VAL A 105 -2.49 3.94 20.17
CA VAL A 105 -1.12 4.45 20.36
C VAL A 105 -0.95 5.14 21.73
N ASN A 106 -2.00 5.82 22.18
CA ASN A 106 -2.04 6.55 23.46
C ASN A 106 -2.37 5.66 24.68
N ASP A 107 -2.52 4.36 24.51
CA ASP A 107 -2.93 3.41 25.56
C ASP A 107 -4.32 3.71 26.18
N GLU A 108 -5.20 4.39 25.43
CA GLU A 108 -6.57 4.73 25.83
C GLU A 108 -7.57 3.59 25.55
N GLU A 109 -7.21 2.65 24.68
CA GLU A 109 -8.01 1.46 24.38
C GLU A 109 -7.10 0.22 24.30
N ASN A 110 -7.55 -0.89 24.89
CA ASN A 110 -6.83 -2.15 24.81
C ASN A 110 -6.89 -2.74 23.41
N TRP A 111 -5.79 -3.35 23.00
CA TRP A 111 -5.69 -4.08 21.75
C TRP A 111 -6.68 -5.25 21.68
N THR A 112 -7.24 -5.46 20.49
CA THR A 112 -8.12 -6.61 20.20
C THR A 112 -7.34 -7.86 19.79
N ASP A 113 -6.08 -7.71 19.38
CA ASP A 113 -5.15 -8.79 19.10
C ASP A 113 -4.77 -9.58 20.35
N ALA A 114 -4.36 -10.84 20.16
CA ALA A 114 -3.83 -11.62 21.26
C ALA A 114 -2.55 -10.95 21.76
N ASN A 115 -2.53 -10.53 23.02
CA ASN A 115 -1.37 -9.89 23.61
C ASN A 115 -0.26 -10.93 23.82
N GLU A 116 0.81 -10.84 23.03
CA GLU A 116 2.05 -11.53 23.36
C GLU A 116 2.77 -10.68 24.41
N HIS A 117 2.88 -11.17 25.65
CA HIS A 117 3.45 -10.44 26.80
C HIS A 117 4.96 -10.14 26.70
N HIS A 118 5.54 -10.10 25.50
CA HIS A 118 6.91 -9.71 25.24
C HIS A 118 7.02 -8.17 25.10
N TYR A 119 7.97 -7.56 25.82
CA TYR A 119 8.22 -6.11 25.84
C TYR A 119 8.26 -5.46 24.45
N GLY A 120 8.92 -6.11 23.47
CA GLY A 120 9.06 -5.54 22.13
C GLY A 120 7.78 -5.59 21.29
N PHE A 121 6.81 -6.43 21.67
CA PHE A 121 5.54 -6.57 20.95
C PHE A 121 4.77 -5.26 20.95
N GLN A 122 4.61 -4.63 22.12
CA GLN A 122 3.84 -3.37 22.25
C GLN A 122 4.46 -2.24 21.42
N ILE A 123 5.80 -2.14 21.40
CA ILE A 123 6.51 -1.12 20.62
C ILE A 123 6.37 -1.38 19.12
N ALA A 124 6.60 -2.63 18.69
CA ALA A 124 6.44 -3.02 17.30
C ALA A 124 4.99 -2.78 16.82
N PHE A 125 4.01 -3.10 17.65
CA PHE A 125 2.60 -2.95 17.30
C PHE A 125 2.20 -1.47 17.19
N LYS A 126 2.62 -0.60 18.12
CA LYS A 126 2.42 0.85 17.98
C LYS A 126 3.08 1.39 16.71
N ALA A 127 4.27 0.90 16.36
CA ALA A 127 4.92 1.28 15.10
C ALA A 127 4.10 0.83 13.86
N ILE A 128 3.48 -0.36 13.89
CA ILE A 128 2.57 -0.84 12.83
C ILE A 128 1.33 0.05 12.69
N ILE A 129 0.73 0.47 13.81
CA ILE A 129 -0.41 1.39 13.81
C ILE A 129 -0.02 2.73 13.20
N VAL A 130 1.06 3.33 13.69
CA VAL A 130 1.52 4.63 13.21
C VAL A 130 1.90 4.56 11.73
N ALA A 131 2.53 3.45 11.28
CA ALA A 131 2.79 3.23 9.87
C ALA A 131 1.50 3.19 9.03
N ASN A 132 0.42 2.57 9.55
CA ASN A 132 -0.88 2.62 8.89
C ASN A 132 -1.47 4.05 8.87
N ILE A 133 -1.40 4.82 9.96
CA ILE A 133 -1.83 6.23 9.96
C ILE A 133 -1.06 7.04 8.90
N SER A 134 0.26 6.84 8.79
CA SER A 134 1.15 7.53 7.84
C SER A 134 0.68 7.42 6.39
N THR A 135 0.06 6.29 6.02
CA THR A 135 -0.47 6.08 4.66
C THR A 135 -1.69 6.93 4.30
N PHE A 136 -2.39 7.51 5.30
CA PHE A 136 -3.52 8.41 5.09
C PHE A 136 -3.17 9.86 5.44
N ILE A 137 -2.46 10.05 6.55
CA ILE A 137 -2.12 11.36 7.11
C ILE A 137 -0.61 11.36 7.42
N PRO A 138 0.25 11.64 6.43
CA PRO A 138 1.70 11.54 6.57
C PRO A 138 2.30 12.54 7.56
N ASP A 139 1.59 13.64 7.84
CA ASP A 139 1.98 14.70 8.77
C ASP A 139 1.18 14.64 10.09
N HIS A 140 0.58 13.50 10.41
CA HIS A 140 -0.12 13.32 11.68
C HIS A 140 0.84 13.49 12.87
N PRO A 141 0.43 14.12 14.00
CA PRO A 141 1.30 14.33 15.16
C PRO A 141 1.93 13.04 15.73
N LEU A 142 1.22 11.91 15.67
CA LEU A 142 1.78 10.60 16.07
C LEU A 142 2.76 10.01 15.05
N VAL A 143 2.68 10.42 13.78
CA VAL A 143 3.50 9.91 12.67
C VAL A 143 4.84 10.62 12.59
N ILE A 144 4.85 11.94 12.77
CA ILE A 144 6.06 12.77 12.59
C ILE A 144 7.25 12.26 13.43
N PRO A 145 7.13 12.02 14.74
CA PRO A 145 8.27 11.53 15.54
C PRO A 145 8.79 10.17 15.07
N LYS A 146 7.90 9.27 14.61
CA LYS A 146 8.32 7.96 14.08
C LYS A 146 9.04 8.12 12.75
N LYS A 147 8.60 9.02 11.87
CA LYS A 147 9.29 9.32 10.61
C LYS A 147 10.71 9.84 10.84
N GLU A 148 10.88 10.74 11.80
CA GLU A 148 12.18 11.31 12.18
C GLU A 148 13.13 10.22 12.68
N VAL A 149 12.70 9.43 13.66
CA VAL A 149 13.51 8.35 14.24
C VAL A 149 13.81 7.27 13.21
N CYS A 150 12.85 6.89 12.37
CA CYS A 150 13.05 5.92 11.32
C CYS A 150 14.13 6.38 10.33
N ALA A 151 14.04 7.62 9.84
CA ALA A 151 15.00 8.16 8.89
C ALA A 151 16.41 8.29 9.51
N LEU A 152 16.50 8.75 10.76
CA LEU A 152 17.77 8.87 11.49
C LEU A 152 18.44 7.51 11.68
N ASN A 153 17.69 6.50 12.14
CA ASN A 153 18.22 5.16 12.37
C ASN A 153 18.61 4.48 11.06
N LEU A 154 17.84 4.69 10.00
CA LEU A 154 18.17 4.19 8.66
C LEU A 154 19.48 4.80 8.14
N ARG A 155 19.67 6.12 8.28
CA ARG A 155 20.90 6.81 7.89
C ARG A 155 22.13 6.25 8.61
N LYS A 156 22.01 5.99 9.91
CA LYS A 156 23.09 5.35 10.69
C LYS A 156 23.40 3.95 10.17
N ALA A 157 22.38 3.16 9.86
CA ALA A 157 22.53 1.81 9.32
C ALA A 157 23.14 1.79 7.90
N PHE A 158 22.97 2.87 7.13
CA PHE A 158 23.54 3.03 5.79
C PHE A 158 24.82 3.87 5.75
N LYS A 159 25.47 4.14 6.89
CA LYS A 159 26.67 5.01 6.96
C LYS A 159 27.79 4.59 5.98
N ASN A 160 27.87 3.31 5.64
CA ASN A 160 28.87 2.75 4.73
C ASN A 160 28.31 2.45 3.32
N GLY A 161 27.14 2.97 2.96
CA GLY A 161 26.47 2.75 1.67
C GLY A 161 25.71 1.43 1.53
N CYS A 162 25.92 0.48 2.45
CA CYS A 162 25.16 -0.76 2.55
C CYS A 162 24.41 -0.84 3.89
N LEU A 163 23.32 -1.62 3.93
CA LEU A 163 22.54 -1.79 5.14
C LEU A 163 23.31 -2.66 6.15
N ASP A 164 23.64 -2.06 7.29
CA ASP A 164 24.07 -2.77 8.47
C ASP A 164 22.84 -3.07 9.36
N GLU A 165 22.35 -4.32 9.30
CA GLU A 165 21.18 -4.74 10.08
C GLU A 165 21.44 -4.73 11.59
N GLU A 166 22.69 -4.94 12.02
CA GLU A 166 23.04 -4.89 13.45
C GLU A 166 22.96 -3.46 13.98
N VAL A 167 23.46 -2.48 13.21
CA VAL A 167 23.30 -1.05 13.53
C VAL A 167 21.82 -0.68 13.52
N TRP A 168 21.05 -1.09 12.51
CA TRP A 168 19.60 -0.84 12.48
C TRP A 168 18.91 -1.37 13.75
N GLU A 169 19.18 -2.61 14.14
CA GLU A 169 18.60 -3.21 15.34
C GLU A 169 19.03 -2.51 16.61
N LYS A 170 20.32 -2.19 16.74
CA LYS A 170 20.87 -1.49 17.90
C LYS A 170 20.23 -0.12 18.07
N GLU A 171 20.21 0.69 17.02
CA GLU A 171 19.67 2.06 17.09
C GLU A 171 18.17 2.07 17.37
N ASN A 172 17.42 1.09 16.86
CA ASN A 172 16.00 0.96 17.15
C ASN A 172 15.68 0.44 18.56
N ARG A 173 16.54 -0.40 19.13
CA ARG A 173 16.45 -0.78 20.55
C ARG A 173 16.76 0.41 21.45
N LEU A 174 17.72 1.24 21.08
CA LEU A 174 18.08 2.45 21.83
C LEU A 174 16.98 3.51 21.79
N SER A 175 16.36 3.72 20.61
CA SER A 175 15.24 4.67 20.52
C SER A 175 13.98 4.14 21.19
N ASN A 176 13.79 2.81 21.22
CA ASN A 176 12.58 2.17 21.75
C ASN A 176 11.30 2.60 21.01
N GLU A 177 11.44 3.07 19.77
CA GLU A 177 10.33 3.62 18.98
C GLU A 177 9.87 2.67 17.87
N ILE A 178 10.79 1.92 17.24
CA ILE A 178 10.54 1.16 16.00
C ILE A 178 11.25 -0.19 16.06
N LEU A 179 10.65 -1.17 16.75
CA LEU A 179 11.20 -2.54 16.83
C LEU A 179 10.72 -3.41 15.67
N LEU A 180 11.03 -2.99 14.44
CA LEU A 180 10.66 -3.68 13.20
C LEU A 180 11.90 -3.89 12.32
N LYS A 181 11.86 -4.89 11.43
CA LYS A 181 12.94 -5.13 10.47
C LYS A 181 12.83 -4.12 9.31
N PRO A 182 13.97 -3.69 8.71
CA PRO A 182 13.98 -2.58 7.76
C PRO A 182 13.24 -2.90 6.44
N TYR A 183 13.11 -4.18 6.12
CA TYR A 183 12.41 -4.69 4.93
C TYR A 183 10.91 -4.96 5.14
N MET A 184 10.36 -4.69 6.32
CA MET A 184 8.92 -4.80 6.57
C MET A 184 8.19 -3.63 5.93
N VAL A 185 7.01 -3.89 5.34
CA VAL A 185 6.20 -2.86 4.65
C VAL A 185 5.93 -1.63 5.52
N TYR A 186 5.80 -1.79 6.83
CA TYR A 186 5.58 -0.70 7.77
C TYR A 186 6.71 0.33 7.78
N ILE A 187 7.95 -0.13 7.61
CA ILE A 187 9.11 0.77 7.48
C ILE A 187 9.01 1.57 6.18
N LEU A 188 8.59 0.94 5.09
CA LEU A 188 8.37 1.63 3.82
C LEU A 188 7.29 2.72 3.98
N TRP A 189 6.17 2.42 4.63
CA TRP A 189 5.09 3.40 4.85
C TRP A 189 5.48 4.57 5.76
N LEU A 190 6.45 4.38 6.67
CA LEU A 190 7.03 5.48 7.45
C LEU A 190 8.04 6.31 6.64
N LEU A 191 8.75 5.68 5.69
CA LEU A 191 9.79 6.34 4.90
C LEU A 191 9.26 7.03 3.64
N GLN A 192 8.12 6.62 3.11
CA GLN A 192 7.42 7.33 2.02
C GLN A 192 6.98 8.73 2.47
N LYS A 193 7.07 9.71 1.57
CA LYS A 193 6.72 11.12 1.87
C LYS A 193 7.33 11.59 3.19
N ASN A 194 8.60 11.27 3.42
CA ASN A 194 9.32 11.58 4.64
C ASN A 194 10.37 12.65 4.36
N LYS A 195 10.10 13.88 4.79
CA LYS A 195 11.01 15.04 4.61
C LYS A 195 12.34 14.91 5.38
N TYR A 196 12.46 13.96 6.30
CA TYR A 196 13.66 13.72 7.10
C TYR A 196 14.60 12.67 6.48
N LEU A 197 14.16 12.02 5.39
CA LEU A 197 14.95 11.06 4.63
C LEU A 197 15.67 11.79 3.49
N ASP A 198 16.99 11.92 3.61
CA ASP A 198 17.83 12.47 2.55
C ASP A 198 17.93 11.54 1.33
N ASP A 199 18.23 12.11 0.16
CA ASP A 199 18.25 11.39 -1.11
C ASP A 199 19.29 10.27 -1.14
N GLU A 200 20.45 10.46 -0.50
CA GLU A 200 21.49 9.41 -0.42
C GLU A 200 20.98 8.19 0.36
N THR A 201 20.43 8.41 1.55
CA THR A 201 19.85 7.33 2.37
C THR A 201 18.67 6.68 1.66
N GLN A 202 17.83 7.48 0.99
CA GLN A 202 16.69 6.99 0.23
C GLN A 202 17.13 6.09 -0.93
N LEU A 203 18.13 6.50 -1.71
CA LEU A 203 18.68 5.73 -2.82
C LEU A 203 19.24 4.38 -2.34
N ASN A 204 20.01 4.39 -1.26
CA ASN A 204 20.57 3.17 -0.67
C ASN A 204 19.47 2.22 -0.17
N PHE A 205 18.44 2.76 0.49
CA PHE A 205 17.30 1.97 0.96
C PHE A 205 16.48 1.39 -0.20
N LEU A 206 16.16 2.19 -1.21
CA LEU A 206 15.44 1.72 -2.38
C LEU A 206 16.23 0.65 -3.13
N ASN A 207 17.54 0.80 -3.32
CA ASN A 207 18.37 -0.25 -3.91
C ASN A 207 18.33 -1.55 -3.09
N TYR A 208 18.44 -1.45 -1.76
CA TYR A 208 18.32 -2.61 -0.88
C TYR A 208 16.98 -3.34 -1.07
N ILE A 209 15.85 -2.62 -1.04
CA ILE A 209 14.52 -3.21 -1.23
C ILE A 209 14.34 -3.75 -2.64
N TRP A 210 14.82 -3.03 -3.66
CA TRP A 210 14.65 -3.37 -5.08
C TRP A 210 15.22 -4.74 -5.41
N TYR A 211 16.40 -5.05 -4.89
CA TYR A 211 17.14 -6.29 -5.14
C TYR A 211 16.95 -7.38 -4.06
N ARG A 212 16.12 -7.14 -3.03
CA ARG A 212 15.93 -8.08 -1.93
C ARG A 212 15.25 -9.37 -2.43
N LYS A 213 15.96 -10.49 -2.36
CA LYS A 213 15.52 -11.83 -2.83
C LYS A 213 14.17 -12.27 -2.27
N GLN A 214 13.90 -11.97 -1.00
CA GLN A 214 12.67 -12.39 -0.34
C GLN A 214 11.55 -11.33 -0.44
N GLY A 215 11.75 -10.24 -1.18
CA GLY A 215 10.77 -9.17 -1.37
C GLY A 215 10.54 -8.29 -0.15
N ILE A 216 9.39 -7.61 -0.12
CA ILE A 216 8.95 -6.75 0.98
C ILE A 216 8.10 -7.60 1.93
N TYR A 217 8.54 -7.73 3.18
CA TYR A 217 7.85 -8.61 4.13
C TYR A 217 6.41 -8.15 4.37
N TYR A 218 5.49 -9.13 4.47
CA TYR A 218 4.02 -9.03 4.42
C TYR A 218 3.38 -8.64 3.08
N ARG A 219 4.15 -8.32 2.03
CA ARG A 219 3.57 -7.84 0.75
C ARG A 219 4.00 -8.62 -0.46
N THR A 220 5.28 -8.93 -0.56
CA THR A 220 5.84 -9.65 -1.70
C THR A 220 6.78 -10.74 -1.22
N ASN A 221 7.00 -11.73 -2.09
CA ASN A 221 7.89 -12.87 -1.84
C ASN A 221 9.00 -12.96 -2.90
N MET A 222 9.26 -11.86 -3.59
CA MET A 222 10.23 -11.77 -4.69
C MET A 222 10.79 -10.34 -4.83
N PRO A 223 11.97 -10.17 -5.45
CA PRO A 223 12.53 -8.85 -5.72
C PRO A 223 11.61 -7.99 -6.57
N VAL A 224 11.63 -6.68 -6.34
CA VAL A 224 10.96 -5.73 -7.23
C VAL A 224 11.67 -5.63 -8.58
N SER A 225 12.98 -5.92 -8.61
CA SER A 225 13.76 -6.01 -9.85
C SER A 225 13.39 -7.19 -10.76
N ASP A 226 12.63 -8.18 -10.27
CA ASP A 226 12.29 -9.39 -11.03
C ASP A 226 11.01 -9.17 -11.86
N VAL A 227 11.15 -8.48 -12.99
CA VAL A 227 10.06 -8.02 -13.86
C VAL A 227 9.13 -9.15 -14.28
N GLN A 228 7.83 -8.98 -14.04
CA GLN A 228 6.80 -9.97 -14.40
C GLN A 228 5.92 -9.50 -15.56
N ARG A 229 5.47 -10.44 -16.40
CA ARG A 229 4.42 -10.22 -17.42
C ARG A 229 3.03 -10.46 -16.84
N LEU A 230 2.00 -9.88 -17.43
CA LEU A 230 0.62 -9.94 -16.96
C LEU A 230 0.07 -11.35 -16.76
N GLU A 231 0.49 -12.30 -17.59
CA GLU A 231 0.08 -13.71 -17.53
C GLU A 231 0.73 -14.46 -16.35
N SER A 232 1.81 -13.92 -15.78
CA SER A 232 2.50 -14.54 -14.66
C SER A 232 1.59 -14.54 -13.43
N LYS A 233 1.45 -15.70 -12.78
CA LYS A 233 0.78 -15.82 -11.47
C LYS A 233 1.43 -14.93 -10.40
N TYR A 234 2.66 -14.46 -10.62
CA TYR A 234 3.38 -13.58 -9.71
C TYR A 234 3.21 -12.09 -10.04
N PHE A 235 2.57 -11.72 -11.17
CA PHE A 235 2.45 -10.32 -11.58
C PHE A 235 1.83 -9.44 -10.50
N SER A 236 0.69 -9.85 -9.93
CA SER A 236 0.02 -9.05 -8.90
C SER A 236 0.86 -8.87 -7.63
N CYS A 237 1.63 -9.91 -7.26
CA CYS A 237 2.56 -9.85 -6.13
C CYS A 237 3.72 -8.88 -6.42
N TRP A 238 4.37 -9.04 -7.58
CA TRP A 238 5.43 -8.16 -8.03
C TRP A 238 4.98 -6.70 -8.15
N PHE A 239 3.83 -6.47 -8.79
CA PHE A 239 3.27 -5.13 -8.99
C PHE A 239 2.89 -4.46 -7.65
N THR A 240 2.45 -5.24 -6.66
CA THR A 240 2.27 -4.73 -5.28
C THR A 240 3.57 -4.17 -4.71
N GLY A 241 4.74 -4.71 -5.11
CA GLY A 241 6.03 -4.15 -4.75
C GLY A 241 6.22 -2.72 -5.27
N LEU A 242 5.91 -2.48 -6.55
CA LEU A 242 5.93 -1.14 -7.15
C LEU A 242 4.95 -0.20 -6.45
N GLU A 243 3.73 -0.66 -6.16
CA GLU A 243 2.73 0.12 -5.42
C GLU A 243 3.20 0.54 -4.02
N ASN A 244 4.09 -0.24 -3.38
CA ASN A 244 4.71 0.11 -2.09
C ASN A 244 6.01 0.94 -2.22
N LEU A 245 6.45 1.28 -3.43
CA LEU A 245 7.59 2.17 -3.64
C LEU A 245 7.21 3.50 -4.29
N LYS A 246 5.99 3.62 -4.83
CA LYS A 246 5.56 4.75 -5.65
C LYS A 246 5.64 6.14 -5.01
N ASP A 247 5.55 6.20 -3.67
CA ASP A 247 5.50 7.46 -2.91
C ASP A 247 6.89 7.92 -2.38
N PHE A 248 7.97 7.28 -2.85
CA PHE A 248 9.35 7.74 -2.67
C PHE A 248 9.72 8.76 -3.77
N SER A 249 10.45 9.82 -3.44
CA SER A 249 10.81 10.86 -4.42
C SER A 249 11.74 10.33 -5.52
N LEU A 250 12.60 9.35 -5.20
CA LEU A 250 13.50 8.72 -6.16
C LEU A 250 12.88 7.54 -6.92
N PHE A 251 11.61 7.21 -6.69
CA PHE A 251 10.95 6.11 -7.38
C PHE A 251 10.99 6.20 -8.92
N PRO A 252 10.83 7.38 -9.56
CA PRO A 252 10.92 7.50 -11.02
C PRO A 252 12.25 6.97 -11.59
N GLU A 253 13.37 7.17 -10.90
CA GLU A 253 14.69 6.68 -11.34
C GLU A 253 14.76 5.15 -11.40
N PHE A 254 14.00 4.46 -10.54
CA PHE A 254 13.90 3.00 -10.55
C PHE A 254 12.97 2.51 -11.66
N MET A 255 11.92 3.28 -11.96
CA MET A 255 11.01 2.98 -13.07
C MET A 255 11.70 3.12 -14.43
N ASP A 256 12.65 4.04 -14.55
CA ASP A 256 13.48 4.24 -15.75
C ASP A 256 14.45 3.08 -16.04
N LYS A 257 14.64 2.13 -15.11
CA LYS A 257 15.41 0.88 -15.32
C LYS A 257 14.67 -0.14 -16.20
N GLY A 258 13.84 0.32 -17.14
CA GLY A 258 13.06 -0.48 -18.07
C GLY A 258 11.65 -0.86 -17.62
N ILE A 259 11.29 -0.60 -16.35
CA ILE A 259 9.97 -0.95 -15.80
C ILE A 259 8.86 -0.12 -16.44
N TYR A 260 9.08 1.18 -16.61
CA TYR A 260 8.10 2.08 -17.21
C TYR A 260 7.71 1.61 -18.62
N ARG A 261 8.71 1.33 -19.47
CA ARG A 261 8.50 0.85 -20.84
C ARG A 261 7.84 -0.53 -20.85
N HIS A 262 8.24 -1.42 -19.95
CA HIS A 262 7.62 -2.73 -19.78
C HIS A 262 6.12 -2.61 -19.47
N LEU A 263 5.73 -1.80 -18.49
CA LEU A 263 4.33 -1.59 -18.12
C LEU A 263 3.48 -0.99 -19.25
N ILE A 264 4.02 -0.01 -19.99
CA ILE A 264 3.36 0.53 -21.19
C ILE A 264 3.11 -0.56 -22.23
N ASN A 265 4.11 -1.43 -22.47
CA ASN A 265 3.97 -2.52 -23.42
C ASN A 265 2.92 -3.53 -22.95
N GLU A 266 2.93 -3.91 -21.67
CA GLU A 266 1.96 -4.84 -21.11
C GLU A 266 0.52 -4.28 -21.16
N VAL A 267 0.32 -2.99 -20.91
CA VAL A 267 -1.00 -2.33 -21.10
C VAL A 267 -1.42 -2.37 -22.56
N ASN A 268 -0.53 -2.01 -23.49
CA ASN A 268 -0.84 -2.05 -24.92
C ASN A 268 -1.19 -3.46 -25.40
N ARG A 269 -0.51 -4.48 -24.88
CA ARG A 269 -0.83 -5.87 -25.17
C ARG A 269 -2.20 -6.24 -24.60
N LEU A 270 -2.49 -5.89 -23.34
CA LEU A 270 -3.78 -6.19 -22.72
C LEU A 270 -4.96 -5.52 -23.44
N MET A 271 -4.75 -4.34 -24.02
CA MET A 271 -5.76 -3.63 -24.82
C MET A 271 -6.00 -4.21 -26.22
N ARG A 272 -5.06 -4.99 -26.77
CA ARG A 272 -5.05 -5.42 -28.19
C ARG A 272 -5.07 -6.92 -28.39
N GLU A 273 -4.55 -7.68 -27.44
CA GLU A 273 -4.41 -9.12 -27.46
C GLU A 273 -5.40 -9.76 -26.48
N ASP A 274 -5.77 -11.02 -26.73
CA ASP A 274 -6.60 -11.80 -25.82
C ASP A 274 -5.78 -12.39 -24.66
N ILE A 275 -5.25 -11.52 -23.79
CA ILE A 275 -4.49 -11.92 -22.61
C ILE A 275 -5.43 -12.46 -21.54
N THR A 276 -5.03 -13.57 -20.89
CA THR A 276 -5.72 -14.10 -19.71
C THR A 276 -4.93 -13.75 -18.46
N LEU A 277 -5.51 -12.87 -17.63
CA LEU A 277 -4.96 -12.57 -16.31
C LEU A 277 -5.09 -13.77 -15.37
N PRO A 278 -4.11 -14.03 -14.49
CA PRO A 278 -4.19 -15.10 -13.50
C PRO A 278 -5.35 -14.88 -12.53
N ALA A 279 -5.86 -15.97 -11.96
CA ALA A 279 -6.91 -15.90 -10.97
C ALA A 279 -6.48 -15.07 -9.74
N SER A 280 -7.28 -14.07 -9.37
CA SER A 280 -7.11 -13.33 -8.12
C SER A 280 -7.91 -13.99 -7.01
N THR A 281 -7.27 -14.26 -5.87
CA THR A 281 -7.85 -15.03 -4.76
C THR A 281 -8.50 -14.17 -3.68
N SER A 282 -8.36 -12.84 -3.74
CA SER A 282 -8.85 -11.91 -2.71
C SER A 282 -9.56 -10.71 -3.33
N VAL A 283 -10.42 -10.04 -2.54
CA VAL A 283 -11.09 -8.78 -2.93
C VAL A 283 -10.07 -7.65 -3.18
N SER A 284 -8.85 -7.79 -2.66
CA SER A 284 -7.77 -6.84 -2.90
C SER A 284 -7.50 -6.65 -4.39
N ASN A 285 -7.30 -5.38 -4.77
CA ASN A 285 -7.01 -4.93 -6.13
C ASN A 285 -8.16 -5.01 -7.13
N HIS A 286 -9.39 -5.29 -6.68
CA HIS A 286 -10.59 -5.23 -7.52
C HIS A 286 -11.22 -3.85 -7.40
N TYR A 287 -11.53 -3.14 -8.49
CA TYR A 287 -12.23 -1.86 -8.44
C TYR A 287 -13.64 -1.97 -9.01
N SER A 288 -13.79 -2.64 -10.15
CA SER A 288 -15.07 -2.91 -10.80
C SER A 288 -16.04 -3.71 -9.93
N GLU A 289 -17.34 -3.48 -10.15
CA GLU A 289 -18.44 -4.12 -9.43
C GLU A 289 -18.56 -5.60 -9.78
N SER A 290 -17.98 -6.09 -10.87
CA SER A 290 -17.95 -7.51 -11.21
C SER A 290 -16.64 -7.96 -11.84
N TRP A 291 -15.80 -8.62 -11.04
CA TRP A 291 -14.60 -9.30 -11.52
C TRP A 291 -14.88 -10.63 -12.23
N ARG A 292 -16.15 -11.00 -12.44
CA ARG A 292 -16.50 -12.13 -13.32
C ARG A 292 -16.44 -11.72 -14.80
N ASP A 293 -16.70 -10.45 -15.09
CA ASP A 293 -16.54 -9.89 -16.41
C ASP A 293 -15.05 -9.70 -16.75
N LYS A 294 -14.64 -10.12 -17.95
CA LYS A 294 -13.24 -10.06 -18.36
C LYS A 294 -12.80 -8.61 -18.57
N SER A 295 -13.60 -7.82 -19.28
CA SER A 295 -13.27 -6.43 -19.59
C SER A 295 -13.08 -5.60 -18.32
N SER A 296 -13.93 -5.82 -17.31
CA SER A 296 -13.79 -5.19 -15.99
C SER A 296 -12.46 -5.53 -15.30
N ARG A 297 -12.03 -6.80 -15.33
CA ARG A 297 -10.72 -7.20 -14.77
C ARG A 297 -9.56 -6.54 -15.51
N ASP A 298 -9.63 -6.53 -16.83
CA ASP A 298 -8.59 -5.97 -17.68
C ASP A 298 -8.48 -4.45 -17.45
N ASN A 299 -9.61 -3.74 -17.42
CA ASN A 299 -9.68 -2.30 -17.15
C ASN A 299 -9.12 -1.94 -15.77
N ASP A 300 -9.44 -2.71 -14.74
CA ASP A 300 -8.88 -2.49 -13.40
C ASP A 300 -7.36 -2.67 -13.38
N MET A 301 -6.84 -3.69 -14.08
CA MET A 301 -5.40 -3.89 -14.20
C MET A 301 -4.73 -2.74 -14.95
N ILE A 302 -5.32 -2.27 -16.06
CA ILE A 302 -4.82 -1.12 -16.82
C ILE A 302 -4.84 0.13 -15.93
N LEU A 303 -5.92 0.37 -15.17
CA LEU A 303 -6.02 1.50 -14.25
C LEU A 303 -4.98 1.41 -13.14
N ARG A 304 -4.75 0.23 -12.54
CA ARG A 304 -3.67 0.02 -11.56
C ARG A 304 -2.32 0.39 -12.12
N ILE A 305 -2.00 -0.06 -13.33
CA ILE A 305 -0.74 0.26 -14.00
C ILE A 305 -0.64 1.76 -14.28
N LEU A 306 -1.70 2.37 -14.81
CA LEU A 306 -1.75 3.80 -15.10
C LEU A 306 -1.46 4.65 -13.86
N ARG A 307 -2.02 4.29 -12.70
CA ARG A 307 -1.77 4.98 -11.42
C ARG A 307 -0.30 5.00 -11.02
N ILE A 308 0.49 4.01 -11.42
CA ILE A 308 1.95 4.00 -11.20
C ILE A 308 2.66 4.83 -12.27
N LEU A 309 2.25 4.67 -13.54
CA LEU A 309 2.87 5.36 -14.66
C LEU A 309 2.76 6.89 -14.56
N ILE A 310 1.67 7.44 -14.02
CA ILE A 310 1.50 8.90 -13.87
C ILE A 310 2.35 9.51 -12.76
N MET A 311 2.99 8.69 -11.91
CA MET A 311 3.89 9.16 -10.85
C MET A 311 5.33 9.33 -11.35
N CYS A 312 5.61 8.95 -12.60
CA CYS A 312 6.94 8.97 -13.23
C CYS A 312 6.95 9.97 -14.40
#